data_AF-A0A831PGI5-F1
#
_entry.id   AF-A0A831PGI5-F1
#
_cell.length_a   1.000
_cell.length_b   1.000
_cell.length_c   1.000
_cell.angle_alpha   90.00
_cell.angle_beta   90.00
_cell.angle_gamma   90.00
#
_symmetry.space_group_name_H-M   'P 1'
#
loop_
_entity.id
_entity.type
_entity.pdbx_description
1 polymer ?
#
loop_
_entity_poly.entity_id
_entity_poly.type
_entity_poly.pdbx_seq_one_letter_code
_entity_poly.pdbx_strand_id
1 'polypeptide(L)'
;MKHARCILVLLIGAALLLPGAGALLNPAAVYCDELDYTYTVESGENGERGYCVVDGGARVDAWAFLRGEEGTQYGYCEREGYVTRSITDPAACSGIYSDACTVCELPDGTTMEVTELMGLSFREPDLVIPEGGTPYSDAPPAPAATETPVSLFAPLFGVAVAVMVFGRKQEK
;
A
#
# COMPACT_ATOMS: atom_id res chain seq x y z
N MET A 1 -12.00 -27.65 46.67
CA MET A 1 -12.79 -26.40 46.54
C MET A 1 -11.97 -25.10 46.59
N LYS A 2 -10.87 -24.98 47.35
CA LYS A 2 -10.01 -23.77 47.35
C LYS A 2 -9.26 -23.53 46.03
N HIS A 3 -8.73 -24.59 45.41
CA HIS A 3 -8.01 -24.49 44.13
C HIS A 3 -8.91 -24.03 42.96
N ALA A 4 -10.17 -24.46 42.92
CA ALA A 4 -11.13 -24.04 41.90
C ALA A 4 -11.46 -22.53 41.98
N ARG A 5 -11.45 -21.95 43.20
CA ARG A 5 -11.65 -20.51 43.41
C ARG A 5 -10.44 -19.69 42.97
N CYS A 6 -9.22 -20.16 43.23
CA CYS A 6 -8.01 -19.50 42.74
C CYS A 6 -7.89 -19.53 41.22
N ILE A 7 -8.24 -20.66 40.58
CA ILE A 7 -8.22 -20.79 39.12
C ILE A 7 -9.24 -19.83 38.48
N LEU A 8 -10.46 -19.73 39.03
CA LEU A 8 -11.48 -18.81 38.52
C LEU A 8 -11.04 -17.34 38.63
N VAL A 9 -10.41 -16.94 39.75
CA VAL A 9 -9.89 -15.57 39.93
C VAL A 9 -8.75 -15.25 38.96
N LEU A 10 -7.86 -16.21 38.69
CA LEU A 10 -6.78 -16.03 37.72
C LEU A 10 -7.31 -15.90 36.29
N LEU A 11 -8.32 -16.68 35.91
CA LEU A 11 -8.93 -16.60 34.58
C LEU A 11 -9.71 -15.28 34.37
N ILE A 12 -10.45 -14.82 35.38
CA ILE A 12 -11.16 -13.53 35.31
C ILE A 12 -10.15 -12.36 35.28
N GLY A 13 -9.11 -12.42 36.12
CA GLY A 13 -8.04 -11.42 36.11
C GLY A 13 -7.29 -11.37 34.77
N ALA A 14 -7.01 -12.52 34.16
CA ALA A 14 -6.39 -12.58 32.84
C ALA A 14 -7.30 -12.01 31.74
N ALA A 15 -8.63 -12.26 31.80
CA ALA A 15 -9.59 -11.73 30.83
C ALA A 15 -9.74 -10.20 30.91
N LEU A 16 -9.60 -9.61 32.10
CA LEU A 16 -9.63 -8.15 32.31
C LEU A 16 -8.35 -7.43 31.88
N LEU A 17 -7.26 -8.17 31.63
CA LEU A 17 -5.96 -7.63 31.24
C LEU A 17 -5.67 -7.78 29.74
N LEU A 18 -6.60 -8.30 28.94
CA LEU A 18 -6.43 -8.39 27.49
C LEU A 18 -6.56 -6.99 26.89
N PRO A 19 -5.49 -6.40 26.30
CA PRO A 19 -5.63 -5.18 25.52
C PRO A 19 -6.56 -5.47 24.33
N GLY A 20 -7.50 -4.56 24.07
CA GLY A 20 -8.36 -4.65 22.90
C GLY A 20 -7.52 -4.65 21.62
N ALA A 21 -7.76 -5.61 20.73
CA ALA A 21 -7.15 -5.61 19.41
C ALA A 21 -7.80 -4.50 18.57
N GLY A 22 -7.09 -3.40 18.38
CA GLY A 22 -7.49 -2.34 17.45
C GLY A 22 -7.12 -2.71 16.01
N ALA A 23 -7.96 -2.32 15.05
CA ALA A 23 -7.59 -2.37 13.64
C ALA A 23 -6.57 -1.28 13.31
N LEU A 24 -5.68 -1.59 12.37
CA LEU A 24 -4.59 -0.71 11.94
C LEU A 24 -4.72 -0.43 10.44
N LEU A 25 -4.74 0.85 10.10
CA LEU A 25 -4.67 1.34 8.73
C LEU A 25 -3.28 1.05 8.15
N ASN A 26 -3.21 0.84 6.83
CA ASN A 26 -1.95 0.68 6.14
C ASN A 26 -1.22 2.05 6.09
N PRO A 27 -0.04 2.19 6.73
CA PRO A 27 0.69 3.47 6.76
C PRO A 27 0.98 4.05 5.38
N ALA A 28 1.31 3.19 4.42
CA ALA A 28 1.62 3.61 3.06
C ALA A 28 0.39 4.14 2.30
N ALA A 29 -0.80 3.59 2.60
CA ALA A 29 -2.06 4.09 2.05
C ALA A 29 -2.43 5.45 2.67
N VAL A 30 -2.36 5.55 4.00
CA VAL A 30 -2.64 6.80 4.73
C VAL A 30 -1.72 7.93 4.26
N TYR A 31 -0.42 7.66 4.12
CA TYR A 31 0.54 8.66 3.63
C TYR A 31 0.26 9.08 2.18
N CYS A 32 -0.13 8.15 1.31
CA CYS A 32 -0.52 8.46 -0.06
C CYS A 32 -1.76 9.37 -0.10
N ASP A 33 -2.80 9.00 0.65
CA ASP A 33 -4.08 9.73 0.66
C ASP A 33 -3.93 11.11 1.31
N GLU A 34 -3.13 11.24 2.38
CA GLU A 34 -2.87 12.54 3.04
C GLU A 34 -2.12 13.53 2.15
N LEU A 35 -1.34 13.03 1.18
CA LEU A 35 -0.69 13.88 0.19
C LEU A 35 -1.61 14.29 -0.98
N ASP A 36 -2.90 13.98 -0.88
CA ASP A 36 -3.93 14.16 -1.92
C ASP A 36 -3.69 13.30 -3.18
N TYR A 37 -2.96 12.18 -3.04
CA TYR A 37 -2.79 11.20 -4.12
C TYR A 37 -3.81 10.07 -4.02
N THR A 38 -3.84 9.19 -5.03
CA THR A 38 -4.78 8.07 -5.05
C THR A 38 -4.06 6.76 -4.74
N TYR A 39 -4.40 6.13 -3.62
CA TYR A 39 -3.97 4.76 -3.32
C TYR A 39 -4.78 3.73 -4.13
N THR A 40 -4.10 2.78 -4.74
CA THR A 40 -4.69 1.69 -5.54
C THR A 40 -4.05 0.36 -5.15
N VAL A 41 -4.80 -0.74 -5.29
CA VAL A 41 -4.31 -2.09 -5.02
C VAL A 41 -4.45 -2.92 -6.27
N GLU A 42 -3.41 -3.69 -6.59
CA GLU A 42 -3.42 -4.65 -7.68
C GLU A 42 -3.07 -6.04 -7.19
N SER A 43 -3.80 -7.04 -7.68
CA SER A 43 -3.47 -8.45 -7.45
C SER A 43 -2.40 -8.89 -8.47
N GLY A 44 -1.32 -9.48 -7.98
CA GLY A 44 -0.28 -10.10 -8.79
C GLY A 44 0.00 -11.54 -8.36
N GLU A 45 0.94 -12.19 -9.05
CA GLU A 45 1.35 -13.57 -8.75
C GLU A 45 1.85 -13.75 -7.30
N ASN A 46 2.41 -12.68 -6.72
CA ASN A 46 2.95 -12.66 -5.35
C ASN A 46 1.97 -12.06 -4.32
N GLY A 47 0.68 -11.97 -4.65
CA GLY A 47 -0.34 -11.36 -3.79
C GLY A 47 -0.68 -9.92 -4.18
N GLU A 48 -1.33 -9.21 -3.27
CA GLU A 48 -1.73 -7.83 -3.47
C GLU A 48 -0.57 -6.85 -3.25
N ARG A 49 -0.51 -5.82 -4.09
CA ARG A 49 0.46 -4.73 -3.96
C ARG A 49 -0.25 -3.38 -4.04
N GLY A 50 0.08 -2.51 -3.10
CA GLY A 50 -0.39 -1.13 -3.06
C GLY A 50 0.48 -0.20 -3.90
N TYR A 51 -0.15 0.70 -4.63
CA TYR A 51 0.51 1.75 -5.40
C TYR A 51 -0.09 3.12 -5.06
N CYS A 52 0.77 4.12 -5.02
CA CYS A 52 0.35 5.52 -4.94
C CYS A 52 0.41 6.15 -6.34
N VAL A 53 -0.72 6.68 -6.81
CA VAL A 53 -0.80 7.41 -8.09
C VAL A 53 -0.52 8.89 -7.79
N VAL A 54 0.72 9.30 -8.04
CA VAL A 54 1.20 10.66 -7.77
C VAL A 54 0.90 11.62 -8.92
N ASP A 55 1.16 12.91 -8.72
CA ASP A 55 0.98 13.95 -9.73
C ASP A 55 1.61 13.59 -11.09
N GLY A 56 0.87 13.87 -12.16
CA GLY A 56 1.23 13.44 -13.52
C GLY A 56 0.84 11.99 -13.84
N GLY A 57 0.18 11.29 -12.92
CA GLY A 57 -0.36 9.94 -13.13
C GLY A 57 0.69 8.83 -13.03
N ALA A 58 1.90 9.15 -12.55
CA ALA A 58 2.92 8.15 -12.30
C ALA A 58 2.46 7.23 -11.15
N ARG A 59 2.79 5.95 -11.25
CA ARG A 59 2.48 4.95 -10.22
C ARG A 59 3.77 4.50 -9.56
N VAL A 60 3.85 4.69 -8.25
CA VAL A 60 4.98 4.25 -7.41
C VAL A 60 4.49 3.21 -6.41
N ASP A 61 5.35 2.25 -6.04
CA ASP A 61 5.02 1.32 -4.97
C ASP A 61 4.81 2.11 -3.67
N ALA A 62 3.65 1.92 -3.02
CA ALA A 62 3.25 2.80 -1.92
C ALA A 62 4.20 2.69 -0.72
N TRP A 63 4.71 1.48 -0.45
CA TRP A 63 5.64 1.25 0.65
C TRP A 63 7.04 1.77 0.34
N ALA A 64 7.51 1.57 -0.89
CA ALA A 64 8.76 2.17 -1.36
C ALA A 64 8.69 3.70 -1.32
N PHE A 65 7.55 4.29 -1.66
CA PHE A 65 7.30 5.72 -1.58
C PHE A 65 7.32 6.25 -0.14
N LEU A 66 6.61 5.60 0.78
CA LEU A 66 6.64 5.95 2.21
C LEU A 66 8.05 5.87 2.80
N ARG A 67 8.85 4.86 2.40
CA ARG A 67 10.25 4.70 2.85
C ARG A 67 11.25 5.58 2.09
N GLY A 68 10.80 6.34 1.09
CA GLY A 68 11.65 7.26 0.33
C GLY A 68 12.62 6.54 -0.61
N GLU A 69 12.34 5.28 -0.93
CA GLU A 69 13.10 4.45 -1.87
C GLU A 69 12.78 4.83 -3.32
N GLU A 70 11.55 5.26 -3.58
CA GLU A 70 11.06 5.69 -4.89
C GLU A 70 10.18 6.94 -4.76
N GLY A 71 10.08 7.73 -5.83
CA GLY A 71 9.10 8.82 -5.91
C GLY A 71 9.33 10.00 -4.94
N THR A 72 10.51 10.14 -4.32
CA THR A 72 10.79 11.13 -3.27
C THR A 72 10.41 12.56 -3.64
N GLN A 73 10.57 12.96 -4.91
CA GLN A 73 10.16 14.26 -5.46
C GLN A 73 8.67 14.62 -5.26
N TYR A 74 7.82 13.62 -5.02
CA TYR A 74 6.39 13.79 -4.76
C TYR A 74 6.05 13.72 -3.27
N GLY A 75 7.02 13.36 -2.43
CA GLY A 75 6.86 13.17 -1.00
C GLY A 75 6.77 14.48 -0.21
N TYR A 76 6.31 14.39 1.03
CA TYR A 76 6.09 15.54 1.90
C TYR A 76 7.35 16.40 2.10
N CYS A 77 8.49 15.79 2.41
CA CYS A 77 9.73 16.52 2.69
C CYS A 77 10.10 17.45 1.51
N GLU A 78 10.10 16.94 0.27
CA GLU A 78 10.43 17.74 -0.92
C GLU A 78 9.40 18.84 -1.20
N ARG A 79 8.10 18.56 -1.00
CA ARG A 79 7.02 19.55 -1.18
C ARG A 79 7.16 20.75 -0.24
N GLU A 80 7.61 20.49 0.99
CA GLU A 80 7.88 21.51 2.00
C GLU A 80 9.28 22.13 1.88
N GLY A 81 10.13 21.63 0.98
CA GLY A 81 11.50 22.13 0.76
C GLY A 81 12.52 21.63 1.78
N TYR A 82 12.22 20.55 2.51
CA TYR A 82 13.15 19.85 3.38
C TYR A 82 13.99 18.85 2.60
N VAL A 83 15.15 18.47 3.16
CA VAL A 83 15.99 17.43 2.55
C VAL A 83 15.44 16.04 2.93
N THR A 84 15.10 15.24 1.92
CA THR A 84 14.63 13.86 2.11
C THR A 84 15.79 12.90 2.35
N ARG A 85 15.68 12.04 3.38
CA ARG A 85 16.62 10.95 3.63
C ARG A 85 15.89 9.66 3.99
N SER A 86 16.27 8.54 3.36
CA SER A 86 15.88 7.22 3.84
C SER A 86 16.91 6.71 4.82
N ILE A 87 16.45 6.25 5.99
CA ILE A 87 17.31 5.66 7.03
C ILE A 87 16.85 4.23 7.34
N THR A 88 17.74 3.45 7.95
CA THR A 88 17.44 2.12 8.50
C THR A 88 17.73 2.14 9.99
N ASP A 89 16.70 2.41 10.78
CA ASP A 89 16.74 2.42 12.24
C ASP A 89 15.38 1.95 12.77
N PRO A 90 15.26 0.69 13.24
CA PRO A 90 14.00 0.16 13.74
C PRO A 90 13.39 0.94 14.91
N ALA A 91 14.20 1.65 15.71
CA ALA A 91 13.67 2.46 16.80
C ALA A 91 12.97 3.71 16.25
N ALA A 92 13.62 4.42 15.32
CA ALA A 92 13.08 5.61 14.68
C ALA A 92 11.89 5.29 13.75
N CYS A 93 11.96 4.16 13.03
CA CYS A 93 10.97 3.78 12.03
C CYS A 93 9.81 2.92 12.58
N SER A 94 9.78 2.67 13.89
CA SER A 94 8.76 1.84 14.54
C SER A 94 7.34 2.38 14.39
N GLY A 95 7.17 3.70 14.21
CA GLY A 95 5.87 4.35 14.02
C GLY A 95 5.10 3.87 12.79
N ILE A 96 5.82 3.48 11.73
CA ILE A 96 5.25 2.91 10.49
C ILE A 96 5.40 1.39 10.42
N TYR A 97 5.82 0.74 11.51
CA TYR A 97 6.04 -0.71 11.59
C TYR A 97 7.05 -1.25 10.57
N SER A 98 8.15 -0.51 10.34
CA SER A 98 9.21 -0.88 9.41
C SER A 98 10.61 -0.70 10.02
N ASP A 99 11.61 -1.38 9.46
CA ASP A 99 13.02 -1.23 9.83
C ASP A 99 13.68 -0.02 9.15
N ALA A 100 13.03 0.52 8.10
CA ALA A 100 13.49 1.67 7.34
C ALA A 100 12.34 2.64 7.06
N CYS A 101 12.64 3.93 6.99
CA CYS A 101 11.66 5.00 6.86
C CYS A 101 12.30 6.26 6.26
N THR A 102 11.45 7.18 5.84
CA THR A 102 11.86 8.52 5.39
C THR A 102 11.92 9.47 6.59
N VAL A 103 13.02 10.21 6.69
CA VAL A 103 13.13 11.37 7.58
C VAL A 103 13.31 12.65 6.75
N CYS A 104 12.70 13.74 7.22
CA CYS A 104 12.95 15.08 6.72
C CYS A 104 14.03 15.74 7.57
N GLU A 105 15.08 16.24 6.95
CA GLU A 105 16.05 17.13 7.60
C GLU A 105 15.54 18.58 7.50
N LEU A 106 15.25 19.17 8.67
CA LEU A 106 14.66 20.49 8.82
C LEU A 106 15.71 21.60 8.74
N PRO A 107 15.31 22.88 8.55
CA PRO A 107 16.26 24.00 8.41
C PRO A 107 17.17 24.24 9.62
N ASP A 108 16.77 23.77 10.81
CA ASP A 108 17.58 23.84 12.03
C ASP A 108 18.58 22.69 12.17
N GLY A 109 18.62 21.78 11.20
CA GLY A 109 19.49 20.60 11.15
C GLY A 109 18.96 19.41 11.95
N THR A 110 17.76 19.50 12.54
CA THR A 110 17.11 18.36 13.16
C THR A 110 16.50 17.44 12.10
N THR A 111 16.28 16.17 12.44
CA THR A 111 15.64 15.19 11.57
C THR A 111 14.40 14.61 12.24
N MET A 112 13.28 14.55 11.53
CA MET A 112 12.05 13.91 12.00
C MET A 112 11.54 12.91 10.97
N GLU A 113 10.99 11.79 11.44
CA GLU A 113 10.31 10.83 10.57
C GLU A 113 9.11 11.50 9.89
N VAL A 114 8.89 11.19 8.61
CA VAL A 114 7.97 11.97 7.77
C VAL A 114 6.52 11.89 8.27
N THR A 115 6.07 10.73 8.73
CA THR A 115 4.70 10.55 9.23
C THR A 115 4.51 11.12 10.63
N GLU A 116 5.55 11.09 11.47
CA GLU A 116 5.58 11.81 12.76
C GLU A 116 5.50 13.32 12.54
N LEU A 117 6.28 13.85 11.59
CA LEU A 117 6.27 15.26 11.24
C LEU A 117 4.90 15.74 10.73
N MET A 118 4.23 14.91 9.94
CA MET A 118 2.88 15.17 9.46
C MET A 118 1.80 14.93 10.54
N GLY A 119 2.15 14.31 11.67
CA GLY A 119 1.21 13.97 12.73
C GLY A 119 0.20 12.88 12.37
N LEU A 120 0.59 11.94 11.50
CA LEU A 120 -0.31 10.87 11.04
C LEU A 120 -0.61 9.86 12.14
N SER A 121 -1.79 9.27 12.07
CA SER A 121 -2.19 8.16 12.92
C SER A 121 -2.69 7.00 12.08
N PHE A 122 -2.23 5.79 12.40
CA PHE A 122 -2.62 4.57 11.69
C PHE A 122 -3.65 3.75 12.46
N ARG A 123 -4.11 4.22 13.63
CA ARG A 123 -5.18 3.54 14.36
C ARG A 123 -6.50 3.75 13.65
N GLU A 124 -7.23 2.68 13.37
CA GLU A 124 -8.58 2.81 12.82
C GLU A 124 -9.49 3.51 13.84
N PRO A 125 -10.26 4.53 13.42
CA PRO A 125 -11.19 5.20 14.31
C PRO A 125 -12.24 4.23 14.84
N ASP A 126 -12.65 4.40 16.09
CA ASP A 126 -13.67 3.55 16.70
C ASP A 126 -14.97 3.62 15.88
N LEU A 127 -15.55 2.46 15.63
CA LEU A 127 -16.79 2.32 14.88
C LEU A 127 -17.94 3.02 15.64
N VAL A 128 -18.26 4.26 15.28
CA VAL A 128 -19.47 4.93 15.76
C VAL A 128 -20.64 4.37 14.97
N ILE A 129 -21.29 3.32 15.49
CA ILE A 129 -22.58 2.87 14.98
C ILE A 129 -23.64 3.81 15.56
N PRO A 130 -24.25 4.70 14.76
CA PRO A 130 -25.41 5.43 15.24
C PRO A 130 -26.53 4.44 15.56
N GLU A 131 -27.20 4.60 16.70
CA GLU A 131 -28.34 3.76 17.04
C GLU A 131 -29.43 3.91 15.96
N GLY A 132 -29.54 2.91 15.07
CA GLY A 132 -30.42 2.93 13.90
C GLY A 132 -29.73 3.03 12.53
N GLY A 133 -28.39 2.98 12.47
CA GLY A 133 -27.63 3.04 11.20
C GLY A 133 -27.83 1.80 10.32
N THR A 134 -28.28 2.01 9.09
CA THR A 134 -28.24 0.99 8.03
C THR A 134 -26.80 0.56 7.76
N PRO A 135 -26.54 -0.70 7.35
CA PRO A 135 -25.19 -1.16 7.05
C PRO A 135 -24.56 -0.27 5.98
N TYR A 136 -23.44 0.36 6.33
CA TYR A 136 -22.34 0.80 5.46
C TYR A 136 -22.77 1.14 4.01
N SER A 137 -23.28 2.35 3.80
CA SER A 137 -23.67 2.84 2.46
C SER A 137 -22.75 3.91 1.89
N ASP A 138 -21.71 4.32 2.64
CA ASP A 138 -20.84 5.43 2.24
C ASP A 138 -19.45 4.99 1.74
N ALA A 139 -19.17 3.68 1.64
CA ALA A 139 -18.04 3.27 0.81
C ALA A 139 -18.38 3.53 -0.66
N PRO A 140 -17.56 4.29 -1.40
CA PRO A 140 -17.68 4.32 -2.84
C PRO A 140 -17.63 2.88 -3.35
N PRO A 141 -18.53 2.49 -4.28
CA PRO A 141 -18.54 1.14 -4.81
C PRO A 141 -17.15 0.85 -5.37
N ALA A 142 -16.57 -0.29 -4.97
CA ALA A 142 -15.38 -0.82 -5.62
C ALA A 142 -15.59 -0.73 -7.14
N PRO A 143 -14.63 -0.20 -7.91
CA PRO A 143 -14.80 -0.08 -9.35
C PRO A 143 -15.11 -1.46 -9.89
N ALA A 144 -16.31 -1.60 -10.46
CA ALA A 144 -16.73 -2.86 -11.06
C ALA A 144 -15.70 -3.22 -12.12
N ALA A 145 -15.09 -4.40 -11.97
CA ALA A 145 -14.23 -4.97 -12.99
C ALA A 145 -15.07 -5.11 -14.26
N THR A 146 -14.93 -4.15 -15.18
CA THR A 146 -15.51 -4.27 -16.51
C THR A 146 -14.68 -5.31 -17.23
N GLU A 147 -15.21 -6.53 -17.29
CA GLU A 147 -14.74 -7.55 -18.22
C GLU A 147 -14.81 -6.94 -19.62
N THR A 148 -13.67 -6.53 -20.17
CA THR A 148 -13.58 -6.17 -21.58
C THR A 148 -13.96 -7.41 -22.38
N PRO A 149 -15.04 -7.38 -23.19
CA PRO A 149 -15.37 -8.52 -24.02
C PRO A 149 -14.23 -8.76 -25.00
N VAL A 150 -13.70 -9.97 -24.99
CA VAL A 150 -12.73 -10.44 -26.00
C VAL A 150 -13.38 -10.22 -27.36
N SER A 151 -12.89 -9.19 -28.04
CA SER A 151 -13.37 -8.75 -29.33
C SER A 151 -13.09 -9.84 -30.36
N LEU A 152 -14.17 -10.52 -30.78
CA LEU A 152 -14.22 -11.38 -31.96
C LEU A 152 -14.02 -10.55 -33.22
N PHE A 153 -12.78 -10.16 -33.51
CA PHE A 153 -12.38 -9.69 -34.83
C PHE A 153 -11.30 -10.60 -35.38
N ALA A 154 -11.74 -11.56 -36.19
CA ALA A 154 -10.88 -12.27 -37.13
C ALA A 154 -10.31 -11.28 -38.16
N PRO A 155 -9.02 -11.35 -38.51
CA PRO A 155 -8.54 -10.79 -39.76
C PRO A 155 -8.47 -11.90 -40.82
N LEU A 156 -9.39 -11.84 -41.77
CA LEU A 156 -9.26 -12.39 -43.10
C LEU A 156 -8.19 -11.60 -43.88
N PHE A 157 -6.91 -11.91 -43.71
CA PHE A 157 -5.80 -11.48 -44.59
C PHE A 157 -4.66 -12.49 -44.37
N GLY A 158 -3.99 -13.10 -45.34
CA GLY A 158 -3.99 -12.92 -46.78
C GLY A 158 -3.26 -14.11 -47.42
N VAL A 159 -3.65 -14.40 -48.65
CA VAL A 159 -2.98 -15.34 -49.54
C VAL A 159 -1.58 -14.79 -49.84
N ALA A 160 -0.54 -15.52 -49.44
CA ALA A 160 0.83 -15.34 -49.95
C ALA A 160 1.23 -16.60 -50.72
N VAL A 161 1.02 -16.54 -52.04
CA VAL A 161 1.65 -17.42 -53.02
C VAL A 161 3.03 -16.85 -53.36
N ALA A 162 3.95 -17.75 -53.76
CA ALA A 162 5.26 -17.49 -54.40
C ALA A 162 6.44 -17.36 -53.39
N VAL A 163 7.61 -17.98 -53.51
CA VAL A 163 8.30 -18.74 -54.57
C VAL A 163 9.33 -19.64 -53.85
N MET A 164 9.39 -20.94 -54.13
CA MET A 164 10.62 -21.73 -53.90
C MET A 164 11.00 -22.39 -55.21
N VAL A 165 11.93 -21.77 -55.94
CA VAL A 165 12.57 -22.37 -57.10
C VAL A 165 14.09 -22.18 -57.01
N PHE A 166 14.78 -23.27 -57.34
CA PHE A 166 16.22 -23.47 -57.59
C PHE A 166 17.12 -23.60 -56.35
N GLY A 167 17.91 -24.66 -56.14
CA GLY A 167 18.21 -25.83 -56.97
C GLY A 167 19.70 -26.19 -56.91
N ARG A 168 20.00 -27.48 -56.69
CA ARG A 168 21.22 -28.27 -57.03
C ARG A 168 22.53 -27.87 -56.32
N LYS A 169 23.23 -28.77 -55.59
CA LYS A 169 23.95 -30.03 -55.93
C LYS A 169 25.41 -29.80 -55.48
N GLN A 170 26.05 -30.63 -54.65
CA GLN A 170 26.97 -31.74 -54.96
C GLN A 170 27.48 -32.25 -53.59
N GLU A 171 27.51 -33.55 -53.27
CA GLU A 171 28.66 -34.50 -53.26
C GLU A 171 28.12 -35.67 -52.40
N LYS A 172 28.33 -36.97 -52.60
CA LYS A 172 29.28 -37.80 -53.36
C LYS A 172 28.60 -39.15 -53.59
#